data_AF-A0A424H8C7-F1
#
_entry.id   AF-A0A424H8C7-F1
#
_cell.length_a   1.000
_cell.length_b   1.000
_cell.length_c   1.000
_cell.angle_alpha   90.00
_cell.angle_beta   90.00
_cell.angle_gamma   90.00
#
_symmetry.space_group_name_H-M   'P 1'
#
loop_
_entity.id
_entity.type
_entity.pdbx_description
1 polymer ?
#
loop_
_entity_poly.entity_id
_entity_poly.type
_entity_poly.pdbx_seq_one_letter_code
_entity_poly.pdbx_strand_id
1 'polypeptide(L)'
;MIEQGRLAVQEDYTSADDSASKLAFAQKESGHPLSGFAYKELAAEAYEEGDYAKASEYFENASDSAKGVIKEAAQMGHAMALIQTGHSDQAESILKELVSNGNAGNLAEARYRLAALAVENEDFEYARTLIADLQTNFSQETFYWIQKAMTLQTKLPAEEPSPNPES
;
A
#
# COMPACT_ATOMS: atom_id res chain seq x y z
N MET A 1 -16.06 -23.46 -24.66
CA MET A 1 -14.78 -22.84 -25.06
C MET A 1 -14.27 -21.88 -23.99
N ILE A 2 -15.07 -20.90 -23.52
CA ILE A 2 -14.66 -19.98 -22.43
C ILE A 2 -14.32 -20.72 -21.12
N GLU A 3 -15.11 -21.73 -20.76
CA GLU A 3 -14.90 -22.49 -19.51
C GLU A 3 -13.63 -23.36 -19.53
N GLN A 4 -13.25 -23.91 -20.68
CA GLN A 4 -12.00 -24.69 -20.81
C GLN A 4 -10.76 -23.78 -20.71
N GLY A 5 -10.82 -22.58 -21.28
CA GLY A 5 -9.76 -21.58 -21.12
C GLY A 5 -9.59 -21.14 -19.67
N ARG A 6 -10.69 -20.93 -18.93
CA ARG A 6 -10.66 -20.58 -17.51
C ARG A 6 -10.02 -21.66 -16.64
N LEU A 7 -10.36 -22.93 -16.89
CA LEU A 7 -9.80 -24.07 -16.16
C LEU A 7 -8.31 -24.24 -16.45
N ALA A 8 -7.87 -24.05 -17.70
CA ALA A 8 -6.47 -24.13 -18.07
C ALA A 8 -5.61 -23.07 -17.37
N VAL A 9 -6.09 -21.82 -17.31
CA VAL A 9 -5.36 -20.73 -16.59
C VAL A 9 -5.27 -21.01 -15.09
N GLN A 10 -6.31 -21.60 -14.50
CA GLN A 10 -6.28 -22.00 -13.09
C GLN A 10 -5.28 -23.14 -12.84
N GLU A 11 -5.25 -24.15 -13.71
CA GLU A 11 -4.31 -25.27 -13.62
C GLU A 11 -2.86 -24.80 -13.78
N ASP A 12 -2.60 -23.93 -14.75
CA ASP A 12 -1.29 -23.30 -14.99
C ASP A 12 -0.81 -22.54 -13.74
N TYR A 13 -1.69 -21.74 -13.11
CA TYR A 13 -1.36 -21.04 -11.86
C TYR A 13 -1.05 -22.03 -10.73
N THR A 14 -1.88 -23.07 -10.54
CA THR A 14 -1.68 -24.04 -9.45
C THR A 14 -0.42 -24.89 -9.63
N SER A 15 0.04 -25.04 -10.87
CA SER A 15 1.25 -25.80 -11.20
C SER A 15 2.53 -24.96 -11.07
N ALA A 16 2.40 -23.63 -10.96
CA ALA A 16 3.53 -22.73 -10.73
C ALA A 16 3.92 -22.74 -9.25
N ASP A 17 4.81 -23.67 -8.87
CA ASP A 17 5.18 -23.96 -7.49
C ASP A 17 6.48 -23.28 -7.02
N ASP A 18 7.21 -22.63 -7.93
CA ASP A 18 8.41 -21.85 -7.64
C ASP A 18 8.35 -20.43 -8.21
N SER A 19 9.28 -19.56 -7.81
CA SER A 19 9.28 -18.15 -8.18
C SER A 19 9.48 -17.94 -9.69
N ALA A 20 10.21 -18.83 -10.37
CA ALA A 20 10.47 -18.73 -11.80
C ALA A 20 9.23 -19.08 -12.63
N SER A 21 8.56 -20.19 -12.29
CA SER A 21 7.32 -20.64 -12.91
C SER A 21 6.17 -19.66 -12.64
N LYS A 22 6.09 -19.09 -11.43
CA LYS A 22 5.12 -18.02 -11.10
C LYS A 22 5.34 -16.77 -11.93
N LEU A 23 6.60 -16.36 -12.13
CA LEU A 23 6.90 -15.19 -12.96
C LEU A 23 6.51 -15.46 -14.42
N ALA A 24 6.87 -16.63 -14.96
CA ALA A 24 6.51 -17.02 -16.32
C ALA A 24 4.98 -17.05 -16.50
N PHE A 25 4.25 -17.61 -15.54
CA PHE A 25 2.79 -17.58 -15.52
C PHE A 25 2.23 -16.15 -15.50
N ALA A 26 2.73 -15.31 -14.59
CA ALA A 26 2.24 -13.95 -14.41
C ALA A 26 2.46 -13.09 -15.66
N GLN A 27 3.59 -13.27 -16.35
CA GLN A 27 3.90 -12.61 -17.62
C GLN A 27 3.00 -13.11 -18.75
N LYS A 28 2.79 -14.42 -18.85
CA LYS A 28 1.92 -15.04 -19.86
C LYS A 28 0.47 -14.56 -19.73
N GLU A 29 -0.03 -14.46 -18.50
CA GLU A 29 -1.42 -14.14 -18.18
C GLU A 29 -1.58 -12.67 -17.70
N SER A 30 -0.76 -11.76 -18.21
CA SER A 30 -0.80 -10.34 -17.84
C SER A 30 -2.21 -9.75 -18.01
N GLY A 31 -2.68 -9.02 -16.98
CA GLY A 31 -4.03 -8.46 -16.93
C GLY A 31 -5.13 -9.45 -16.50
N HIS A 32 -4.83 -10.74 -16.35
CA HIS A 32 -5.72 -11.70 -15.70
C HIS A 32 -5.59 -11.61 -14.16
N PRO A 33 -6.67 -11.68 -13.36
CA PRO A 33 -6.55 -11.56 -11.90
C PRO A 33 -5.57 -12.53 -11.23
N LEU A 34 -5.40 -13.73 -11.79
CA LEU A 34 -4.42 -14.72 -11.28
C LEU A 34 -2.97 -14.29 -11.50
N SER A 35 -2.63 -13.53 -12.56
CA SER A 35 -1.27 -12.98 -12.66
C SER A 35 -1.01 -11.95 -11.57
N GLY A 36 -2.04 -11.18 -11.17
CA GLY A 36 -1.96 -10.29 -10.01
C GLY A 36 -1.64 -11.00 -8.71
N PHE A 37 -2.22 -12.18 -8.47
CA PHE A 37 -1.88 -13.03 -7.32
C PHE A 37 -0.44 -13.55 -7.39
N ALA A 38 -0.03 -14.08 -8.54
CA ALA A 38 1.34 -14.56 -8.73
C ALA A 38 2.38 -13.46 -8.52
N TYR A 39 2.17 -12.26 -9.09
CA TYR A 39 3.04 -11.11 -8.85
C TYR A 39 3.06 -10.69 -7.38
N LYS A 40 1.92 -10.72 -6.68
CA LYS A 40 1.89 -10.40 -5.24
C LYS A 40 2.72 -11.39 -4.40
N GLU A 41 2.67 -12.68 -4.71
CA GLU A 41 3.49 -13.69 -4.03
C GLU A 41 4.97 -13.46 -4.27
N LEU A 42 5.36 -13.21 -5.52
CA LEU A 42 6.74 -12.88 -5.88
C LEU A 42 7.23 -11.58 -5.20
N ALA A 43 6.35 -10.60 -5.09
CA ALA A 43 6.64 -9.34 -4.42
C ALA A 43 6.89 -9.55 -2.92
N ALA A 44 6.08 -10.38 -2.26
CA ALA A 44 6.25 -10.71 -0.86
C ALA A 44 7.57 -11.45 -0.60
N GLU A 45 7.90 -12.44 -1.45
CA GLU A 45 9.18 -13.16 -1.39
C GLU A 45 10.37 -12.19 -1.54
N ALA A 46 10.37 -11.35 -2.58
CA ALA A 46 11.43 -10.36 -2.78
C ALA A 46 11.53 -9.37 -1.61
N TYR A 47 10.40 -8.96 -1.02
CA TYR A 47 10.39 -8.06 0.13
C TYR A 47 10.99 -8.73 1.37
N GLU A 48 10.69 -10.01 1.62
CA GLU A 48 11.25 -10.80 2.72
C GLU A 48 12.77 -11.02 2.56
N GLU A 49 13.24 -11.17 1.31
CA GLU A 49 14.67 -11.25 0.97
C GLU A 49 15.40 -9.89 1.06
N GLY A 50 14.65 -8.78 1.20
CA GLY A 50 15.19 -7.43 1.23
C GLY A 50 15.50 -6.85 -0.15
N ASP A 51 15.11 -7.52 -1.23
CA ASP A 51 15.14 -6.98 -2.60
C ASP A 51 13.92 -6.09 -2.85
N TYR A 52 13.92 -4.93 -2.19
CA TYR A 52 12.80 -4.00 -2.24
C TYR A 52 12.58 -3.39 -3.62
N ALA A 53 13.61 -3.29 -4.46
CA ALA A 53 13.46 -2.80 -5.82
C ALA A 53 12.62 -3.78 -6.65
N LYS A 54 12.96 -5.08 -6.59
CA LYS A 54 12.21 -6.13 -7.27
C LYS A 54 10.81 -6.31 -6.67
N ALA A 55 10.68 -6.20 -5.34
CA ALA A 55 9.38 -6.20 -4.69
C ALA A 55 8.48 -5.07 -5.21
N SER A 56 9.05 -3.87 -5.39
CA SER A 56 8.35 -2.71 -5.95
C SER A 56 7.79 -3.02 -7.35
N GLU A 57 8.63 -3.52 -8.25
CA GLU A 57 8.23 -3.89 -9.62
C GLU A 57 7.12 -4.94 -9.62
N TYR A 58 7.21 -5.95 -8.78
CA TYR A 58 6.19 -6.99 -8.70
C TYR A 58 4.88 -6.49 -8.07
N PHE A 59 4.94 -5.64 -7.04
CA PHE A 59 3.72 -5.06 -6.47
C PHE A 59 3.01 -4.11 -7.46
N GLU A 60 3.75 -3.36 -8.27
CA GLU A 60 3.20 -2.55 -9.35
C GLU A 60 2.42 -3.43 -10.34
N ASN A 61 3.07 -4.46 -10.90
CA ASN A 61 2.45 -5.42 -11.82
C ASN A 61 1.23 -6.12 -11.21
N ALA A 62 1.29 -6.45 -9.91
CA ALA A 62 0.17 -7.03 -9.18
C ALA A 62 -1.01 -6.06 -9.11
N SER A 63 -0.76 -4.79 -8.83
CA SER A 63 -1.79 -3.77 -8.72
C SER A 63 -2.47 -3.46 -10.05
N ASP A 64 -1.71 -3.49 -11.16
CA ASP A 64 -2.24 -3.28 -12.51
C ASP A 64 -3.13 -4.44 -12.99
N SER A 65 -2.84 -5.66 -12.53
CA SER A 65 -3.58 -6.87 -12.90
C SER A 65 -4.80 -7.14 -12.01
N ALA A 66 -4.90 -6.46 -10.86
CA ALA A 66 -5.91 -6.69 -9.84
C ALA A 66 -7.00 -5.60 -9.76
N LYS A 67 -8.05 -5.87 -8.99
CA LYS A 67 -9.13 -4.91 -8.70
C LYS A 67 -9.56 -4.96 -7.24
N GLY A 68 -10.20 -3.89 -6.77
CA GLY A 68 -10.72 -3.77 -5.41
C GLY A 68 -9.66 -4.05 -4.34
N VAL A 69 -10.02 -4.80 -3.32
CA VAL A 69 -9.15 -5.10 -2.16
C VAL A 69 -7.80 -5.73 -2.53
N ILE A 70 -7.72 -6.48 -3.63
CA ILE A 70 -6.47 -7.11 -4.07
C ILE A 70 -5.54 -6.03 -4.66
N LYS A 71 -6.08 -5.13 -5.48
CA LYS A 71 -5.32 -3.97 -6.01
C LYS A 71 -4.85 -3.08 -4.86
N GLU A 72 -5.74 -2.77 -3.91
CA GLU A 72 -5.42 -1.92 -2.76
C GLU A 72 -4.28 -2.52 -1.91
N ALA A 73 -4.31 -3.84 -1.68
CA ALA A 73 -3.24 -4.55 -0.96
C ALA A 73 -1.91 -4.53 -1.73
N ALA A 74 -1.94 -4.70 -3.05
CA ALA A 74 -0.74 -4.59 -3.89
C ALA A 74 -0.18 -3.17 -3.90
N GLN A 75 -1.03 -2.14 -4.00
CA GLN A 75 -0.64 -0.73 -3.89
C GLN A 75 0.03 -0.42 -2.54
N MET A 76 -0.47 -0.97 -1.44
CA MET A 76 0.19 -0.82 -0.14
C MET A 76 1.58 -1.44 -0.12
N GLY A 77 1.71 -2.67 -0.62
CA GLY A 77 3.02 -3.33 -0.76
C GLY A 77 3.98 -2.51 -1.62
N HIS A 78 3.48 -1.96 -2.73
CA HIS A 78 4.26 -1.10 -3.62
C HIS A 78 4.77 0.16 -2.87
N ALA A 79 3.87 0.90 -2.21
CA ALA A 79 4.25 2.07 -1.44
C ALA A 79 5.29 1.74 -0.35
N MET A 80 5.15 0.60 0.32
CA MET A 80 6.13 0.15 1.31
C MET A 80 7.51 -0.15 0.70
N ALA A 81 7.56 -0.83 -0.43
CA ALA A 81 8.81 -1.13 -1.14
C ALA A 81 9.49 0.16 -1.65
N LEU A 82 8.71 1.12 -2.16
CA LEU A 82 9.19 2.44 -2.57
C LEU A 82 9.80 3.22 -1.40
N ILE A 83 9.19 3.19 -0.21
CA ILE A 83 9.77 3.80 1.00
C ILE A 83 11.13 3.19 1.33
N GLN A 84 11.26 1.86 1.28
CA GLN A 84 12.53 1.18 1.57
C GLN A 84 13.63 1.50 0.55
N THR A 85 13.26 1.85 -0.68
CA THR A 85 14.20 2.21 -1.75
C THR A 85 14.43 3.73 -1.87
N GLY A 86 13.84 4.54 -0.98
CA GLY A 86 14.01 5.99 -0.96
C GLY A 86 13.17 6.74 -2.00
N HIS A 87 12.20 6.10 -2.63
CA HIS A 87 11.28 6.70 -3.60
C HIS A 87 10.00 7.21 -2.93
N SER A 88 10.15 7.99 -1.84
CA SER A 88 9.04 8.44 -1.00
C SER A 88 7.97 9.23 -1.74
N ASP A 89 8.32 10.04 -2.75
CA ASP A 89 7.35 10.81 -3.55
C ASP A 89 6.36 9.91 -4.32
N GLN A 90 6.86 8.78 -4.83
CA GLN A 90 6.03 7.80 -5.54
C GLN A 90 5.16 7.04 -4.53
N ALA A 91 5.71 6.67 -3.38
CA ALA A 91 4.95 6.05 -2.30
C ALA A 91 3.83 6.97 -1.80
N GLU A 92 4.11 8.26 -1.64
CA GLU A 92 3.15 9.28 -1.24
C GLU A 92 1.98 9.37 -2.22
N SER A 93 2.27 9.34 -3.52
CA SER A 93 1.24 9.38 -4.58
C SER A 93 0.29 8.17 -4.48
N ILE A 94 0.84 6.98 -4.27
CA ILE A 94 0.03 5.74 -4.11
C ILE A 94 -0.79 5.78 -2.82
N LEU A 95 -0.19 6.22 -1.71
CA LEU A 95 -0.88 6.34 -0.42
C LEU A 95 -2.01 7.37 -0.48
N LYS A 96 -1.82 8.49 -1.19
CA LYS A 96 -2.87 9.48 -1.46
C LYS A 96 -4.04 8.89 -2.24
N GLU A 97 -3.78 8.04 -3.23
CA GLU A 97 -4.84 7.31 -3.96
C GLU A 97 -5.63 6.40 -3.01
N LEU A 98 -4.94 5.61 -2.19
CA LEU A 98 -5.57 4.73 -1.21
C LEU A 98 -6.39 5.50 -0.16
N VAL A 99 -5.89 6.63 0.33
CA VAL A 99 -6.61 7.48 1.29
C VAL A 99 -7.83 8.14 0.65
N SER A 100 -7.73 8.56 -0.61
CA SER A 100 -8.84 9.13 -1.37
C SER A 100 -9.97 8.11 -1.60
N ASN A 101 -9.62 6.82 -1.69
CA ASN A 101 -10.58 5.74 -1.60
C ASN A 101 -10.94 5.45 -0.13
N GLY A 102 -11.88 6.21 0.41
CA GLY A 102 -12.33 6.10 1.81
C GLY A 102 -12.91 4.75 2.24
N ASN A 103 -13.00 3.75 1.36
CA ASN A 103 -13.41 2.38 1.66
C ASN A 103 -12.30 1.34 1.44
N ALA A 104 -11.06 1.76 1.16
CA ALA A 104 -9.96 0.84 0.95
C ALA A 104 -9.73 -0.03 2.19
N GLY A 105 -9.51 -1.34 1.98
CA GLY A 105 -9.37 -2.30 3.09
C GLY A 105 -8.19 -2.01 4.03
N ASN A 106 -7.22 -1.22 3.57
CA ASN A 106 -6.00 -0.82 4.27
C ASN A 106 -5.93 0.70 4.53
N LEU A 107 -7.08 1.39 4.53
CA LEU A 107 -7.16 2.85 4.69
C LEU A 107 -6.45 3.37 5.95
N ALA A 108 -6.58 2.67 7.07
CA ALA A 108 -5.95 3.10 8.32
C ALA A 108 -4.40 3.03 8.25
N GLU A 109 -3.88 1.98 7.64
CA GLU A 109 -2.45 1.87 7.37
C GLU A 109 -1.98 2.97 6.41
N ALA A 110 -2.76 3.22 5.34
CA ALA A 110 -2.43 4.24 4.35
C ALA A 110 -2.34 5.63 4.97
N ARG A 111 -3.32 6.01 5.79
CA ARG A 111 -3.30 7.28 6.52
C ARG A 111 -2.09 7.40 7.43
N TYR A 112 -1.75 6.33 8.18
CA TYR A 112 -0.61 6.37 9.08
C TYR A 112 0.72 6.54 8.32
N ARG A 113 0.93 5.78 7.25
CA ARG A 113 2.14 5.86 6.42
C ARG A 113 2.27 7.22 5.74
N LEU A 114 1.15 7.74 5.21
CA LEU A 114 1.12 9.06 4.62
C LEU A 114 1.39 10.17 5.65
N ALA A 115 0.88 10.03 6.88
CA ALA A 115 1.21 10.96 7.96
C ALA A 115 2.70 10.90 8.32
N ALA A 116 3.31 9.71 8.31
CA ALA A 116 4.74 9.56 8.58
C ALA A 116 5.59 10.26 7.51
N LEU A 117 5.26 10.09 6.23
CA LEU A 117 5.91 10.82 5.12
C LEU A 117 5.72 12.33 5.25
N ALA A 118 4.50 12.79 5.60
CA ALA A 118 4.24 14.21 5.83
C ALA A 118 5.10 14.77 6.98
N VAL A 119 5.31 14.01 8.06
CA VAL A 119 6.25 14.40 9.14
C VAL A 119 7.69 14.49 8.65
N GLU A 120 8.15 13.52 7.85
CA GLU A 120 9.50 13.54 7.26
C GLU A 120 9.71 14.73 6.33
N ASN A 121 8.65 15.16 5.64
CA ASN A 121 8.64 16.31 4.74
C ASN A 121 8.29 17.64 5.44
N GLU A 122 8.19 17.66 6.77
CA GLU A 122 7.81 18.81 7.60
C GLU A 122 6.42 19.42 7.29
N ASP A 123 5.56 18.68 6.60
CA ASP A 123 4.15 19.01 6.38
C ASP A 123 3.31 18.60 7.60
N PHE A 124 3.57 19.30 8.71
CA PHE A 124 2.99 18.96 10.01
C PHE A 124 1.47 19.18 10.07
N GLU A 125 0.95 20.16 9.33
CA GLU A 125 -0.50 20.38 9.26
C GLU A 125 -1.19 19.19 8.61
N TYR A 126 -0.68 18.72 7.47
CA TYR A 126 -1.26 17.56 6.80
C TYR A 126 -1.13 16.28 7.63
N ALA A 127 0.03 16.10 8.29
CA ALA A 127 0.21 14.99 9.22
C ALA A 127 -0.83 14.99 10.35
N ARG A 128 -1.16 16.16 10.93
CA ARG A 128 -2.22 16.27 11.95
C ARG A 128 -3.59 15.90 11.42
N THR A 129 -3.94 16.36 10.22
CA THR A 129 -5.22 16.01 9.59
C THR A 129 -5.37 14.49 9.45
N LEU A 130 -4.34 13.82 8.92
CA LEU A 130 -4.35 12.36 8.74
C LEU A 130 -4.44 11.58 10.06
N ILE A 131 -3.74 12.07 11.11
CA ILE A 131 -3.79 11.48 12.44
C ILE A 131 -5.17 11.68 13.09
N ALA A 132 -5.76 12.88 12.95
CA ALA A 132 -7.10 13.17 13.47
C ALA A 132 -8.17 12.32 12.77
N ASP A 133 -8.06 12.13 11.45
CA ASP A 133 -8.95 11.26 10.68
C ASP A 133 -8.86 9.80 11.16
N LEU A 134 -7.66 9.31 11.47
CA LEU A 134 -7.46 7.98 12.06
C LEU A 134 -8.16 7.84 13.41
N GLN A 135 -7.96 8.83 14.29
CA GLN A 135 -8.53 8.82 15.65
C GLN A 135 -10.06 8.93 15.65
N THR A 136 -10.63 9.68 14.70
CA THR A 136 -12.08 9.84 14.56
C THR A 136 -12.75 8.54 14.09
N ASN A 137 -12.05 7.73 13.29
CA ASN A 137 -12.53 6.45 12.78
C ASN A 137 -12.06 5.27 13.64
N PHE A 138 -12.25 5.38 14.96
CA PHE A 138 -11.84 4.35 15.91
C PHE A 138 -12.66 3.06 15.78
N SER A 139 -11.97 1.94 15.65
CA SER A 139 -12.52 0.58 15.75
C SER A 139 -11.45 -0.37 16.28
N GLN A 140 -11.83 -1.62 16.59
CA GLN A 140 -10.84 -2.65 16.96
C GLN A 140 -9.83 -2.90 15.83
N GLU A 141 -10.25 -2.79 14.58
CA GLU A 141 -9.41 -3.00 13.40
C GLU A 141 -8.41 -1.85 13.18
N THR A 142 -8.77 -0.62 13.56
CA THR A 142 -7.90 0.55 13.40
C THR A 142 -6.99 0.80 14.61
N PHE A 143 -7.22 0.12 15.74
CA PHE A 143 -6.52 0.36 17.01
C PHE A 143 -4.99 0.31 16.88
N TYR A 144 -4.45 -0.68 16.17
CA TYR A 144 -3.00 -0.79 15.95
C TYR A 144 -2.40 0.46 15.27
N TRP A 145 -3.06 0.95 14.23
CA TRP A 145 -2.62 2.14 13.49
C TRP A 145 -2.81 3.43 14.29
N ILE A 146 -3.87 3.51 15.11
CA ILE A 146 -4.08 4.63 16.02
C ILE A 146 -2.96 4.72 17.06
N GLN A 147 -2.52 3.60 17.65
CA GLN A 147 -1.39 3.61 18.59
C GLN A 147 -0.09 4.10 17.93
N LYS A 148 0.16 3.68 16.69
CA LYS A 148 1.29 4.16 15.88
C LYS A 148 1.17 5.66 15.59
N ALA A 149 -0.02 6.13 15.24
CA ALA A 149 -0.31 7.54 14.98
C ALA A 149 -0.15 8.42 16.24
N MET A 150 -0.57 7.94 17.41
CA MET A 150 -0.32 8.63 18.68
C MET A 150 1.17 8.76 18.98
N THR A 151 1.95 7.71 18.68
CA THR A 151 3.41 7.78 18.82
C THR A 151 4.01 8.81 17.86
N LEU A 152 3.54 8.82 16.60
CA LEU A 152 3.96 9.79 15.59
C LEU A 152 3.61 11.22 15.99
N GLN A 153 2.43 11.44 16.58
CA GLN A 153 1.95 12.75 17.04
C GLN A 153 2.89 13.41 18.05
N THR A 154 3.62 12.62 18.86
CA THR A 154 4.60 13.17 19.82
C THR A 154 5.83 13.80 19.15
N LYS A 155 6.06 13.54 17.86
CA LYS A 155 7.14 14.13 17.07
C LYS A 155 6.75 15.46 16.43
N LEU A 156 5.47 15.82 16.45
CA LEU A 156 5.00 17.06 15.86
C LEU A 156 5.35 18.26 16.76
N PRO A 157 5.68 19.42 16.19
CA PRO A 157 5.82 20.65 16.98
C PRO A 157 4.51 21.02 17.69
N ALA A 158 4.52 21.99 18.59
CA ALA A 158 3.25 22.57 19.05
C ALA A 158 2.57 23.27 17.86
N GLU A 159 1.23 23.28 17.82
CA GLU A 159 0.52 24.21 16.94
C GLU A 159 0.88 25.63 17.35
N GLU A 160 1.26 26.47 16.39
CA GLU A 160 1.47 27.88 16.69
C GLU A 160 0.14 28.49 17.15
N PRO A 161 0.13 29.25 18.25
CA PRO A 161 -1.08 29.91 18.69
C PRO A 161 -1.55 30.86 17.58
N SER A 162 -2.82 30.74 17.17
CA SER A 162 -3.42 31.65 16.20
C SER A 162 -3.15 33.09 16.62
N PRO A 163 -2.76 33.99 15.70
CA PRO A 163 -2.55 35.38 16.03
C PRO A 163 -3.84 35.92 16.67
N ASN A 164 -3.71 36.49 17.88
CA ASN A 164 -4.83 37.09 18.59
C ASN A 164 -5.55 38.05 17.62
N PRO A 165 -6.89 38.00 17.52
CA PRO A 165 -7.61 39.01 16.76
C PRO A 165 -7.28 40.37 17.38
N GLU A 166 -6.71 41.28 16.58
CA GLU A 166 -6.45 42.65 16.99
C GLU A 166 -7.75 43.25 17.56
N SER A 167 -7.65 43.84 18.75
CA SER A 167 -8.76 44.40 19.53
C SER A 167 -9.27 45.71 18.96
#